data_AF-A0A830CMS3-F1
#
_entry.id   AF-A0A830CMS3-F1
#
_cell.length_a   1.000
_cell.length_b   1.000
_cell.length_c   1.000
_cell.angle_alpha   90.00
_cell.angle_beta   90.00
_cell.angle_gamma   90.00
#
_symmetry.space_group_name_H-M   'P 1'
#
loop_
_entity.id
_entity.type
_entity.pdbx_description
1 polymer ?
#
loop_
_entity_poly.entity_id
_entity_poly.type
_entity_poly.pdbx_seq_one_letter_code
_entity_poly.pdbx_strand_id
1 'polypeptide(L)' 'SKKSQLRSSKAGLQFPIGRITRFLKAGKYTELVGAGAPLYLSTVLEYLGAEVLVFR' A
#
# COMPACT_ATOMS: atom_id res chain seq x y z
N SER A 1 -22.07 -10.85 -11.74
CA SER A 1 -20.91 -11.09 -10.85
C SER A 1 -20.14 -9.79 -10.68
N LYS A 2 -20.09 -9.21 -9.47
CA LYS A 2 -19.35 -7.96 -9.19
C LYS A 2 -17.85 -8.29 -9.25
N LYS A 3 -17.11 -7.76 -10.22
CA LYS A 3 -15.66 -7.97 -10.29
C LYS A 3 -15.01 -7.37 -9.04
N SER A 4 -14.21 -8.16 -8.34
CA SER A 4 -13.42 -7.69 -7.20
C SER A 4 -12.37 -6.70 -7.71
N GLN A 5 -12.50 -5.42 -7.34
CA GLN A 5 -11.49 -4.42 -7.64
C GLN A 5 -10.42 -4.40 -6.54
N LEU A 6 -9.17 -4.40 -6.97
CA LEU A 6 -8.04 -4.25 -6.07
C LEU A 6 -7.98 -2.82 -5.52
N ARG A 7 -7.68 -2.69 -4.22
CA ARG A 7 -7.55 -1.37 -3.57
C ARG A 7 -6.42 -0.53 -4.18
N SER A 8 -5.33 -1.17 -4.63
CA SER A 8 -4.23 -0.51 -5.34
C SER A 8 -4.70 0.10 -6.66
N SER A 9 -5.45 -0.66 -7.47
CA SER A 9 -6.03 -0.17 -8.72
C SER A 9 -7.01 0.99 -8.52
N LYS A 10 -7.77 0.99 -7.41
CA LYS A 10 -8.65 2.12 -7.05
C LYS A 10 -7.86 3.37 -6.66
N ALA A 11 -6.68 3.20 -6.05
CA ALA A 11 -5.83 4.29 -5.62
C ALA A 11 -4.82 4.76 -6.69
N GLY A 12 -4.76 4.09 -7.85
CA GLY A 12 -3.80 4.40 -8.91
C GLY A 12 -2.36 4.03 -8.57
N LEU A 13 -2.13 3.17 -7.57
CA LEU A 13 -0.80 2.76 -7.12
C LEU A 13 -0.38 1.43 -7.76
N GLN A 14 0.89 1.35 -8.16
CA GLN A 14 1.54 0.09 -8.58
C GLN A 14 1.85 -0.79 -7.37
N PHE A 15 2.18 -0.18 -6.22
CA PHE A 15 2.47 -0.91 -5.00
C PHE A 15 1.22 -1.59 -4.41
N PRO A 16 1.32 -2.85 -3.95
CA PRO A 16 0.17 -3.62 -3.52
C PRO A 16 -0.29 -3.25 -2.09
N ILE A 17 -1.31 -2.40 -1.98
CA ILE A 17 -1.92 -1.98 -0.69
C ILE A 17 -2.37 -3.17 0.18
N GLY A 18 -2.97 -4.19 -0.43
CA GLY A 18 -3.46 -5.37 0.31
C GLY A 18 -2.35 -6.17 0.97
N ARG A 19 -1.18 -6.25 0.32
CA ARG A 19 0.01 -6.91 0.87
C ARG A 19 0.59 -6.12 2.04
N ILE A 20 0.69 -4.81 1.89
CA ILE A 20 1.14 -3.90 2.96
C ILE A 20 0.22 -3.99 4.18
N THR A 21 -1.11 -4.04 3.96
CA THR A 21 -2.07 -4.26 5.05
C THR A 21 -1.79 -5.57 5.81
N ARG A 22 -1.47 -6.65 5.09
CA ARG A 22 -1.13 -7.94 5.71
C ARG A 22 0.13 -7.81 6.56
N PHE A 23 1.16 -7.14 6.07
CA PHE A 23 2.42 -6.95 6.81
C PHE A 23 2.24 -6.05 8.04
N LEU A 24 1.43 -5.00 7.96
CA LEU A 24 1.13 -4.15 9.13
C LEU A 24 0.45 -4.95 10.26
N LYS A 25 -0.48 -5.85 9.90
CA LYS A 25 -1.14 -6.74 10.88
C LYS A 25 -0.20 -7.81 11.44
N ALA A 26 0.65 -8.39 10.58
CA ALA A 26 1.60 -9.42 11.00
C ALA A 26 2.71 -8.87 11.91
N GLY A 27 3.14 -7.63 11.68
CA GLY A 27 4.16 -6.95 12.49
C GLY A 27 3.70 -6.51 13.86
N LYS A 28 2.40 -6.61 14.18
CA LYS A 28 1.81 -6.22 15.49
C LYS A 28 2.20 -4.82 15.96
N TYR A 29 2.37 -3.87 15.03
CA TYR A 29 2.77 -2.48 15.36
C TYR A 29 1.72 -1.74 16.18
N THR A 30 0.45 -2.08 16.00
CA THR A 30 -0.69 -1.52 16.71
C THR A 30 -1.76 -2.61 16.87
N GLU A 31 -2.69 -2.43 17.82
CA GLU A 31 -3.84 -3.33 17.96
C GLU A 31 -4.79 -3.23 16.76
N LEU A 32 -4.95 -2.03 16.20
CA LEU A 32 -5.84 -1.75 15.06
C LEU A 32 -5.11 -0.97 13.96
N VAL A 33 -5.19 -1.48 12.73
CA VAL A 33 -4.64 -0.79 11.55
C VAL A 33 -5.75 0.06 10.92
N GLY A 34 -5.59 1.38 10.97
CA GLY A 34 -6.52 2.33 10.35
C GLY A 34 -6.60 2.17 8.83
N ALA A 35 -7.76 2.48 8.24
CA ALA A 35 -8.00 2.26 6.80
C ALA A 35 -7.07 3.05 5.87
N GLY A 36 -6.60 4.23 6.31
CA GLY A 36 -5.68 5.08 5.55
C GLY A 36 -4.20 4.71 5.71
N ALA A 37 -3.82 4.00 6.77
CA ALA A 37 -2.42 3.63 7.04
C ALA A 37 -1.75 2.84 5.90
N PRO A 38 -2.35 1.76 5.36
CA PRO A 38 -1.72 1.02 4.28
C PRO A 38 -1.67 1.82 2.97
N LEU A 39 -2.63 2.73 2.74
CA LEU A 39 -2.62 3.60 1.56
C LEU A 39 -1.43 4.57 1.62
N TYR A 40 -1.31 5.29 2.74
CA TYR A 40 -0.23 6.25 2.95
C TYR A 40 1.15 5.61 2.80
N LEU A 41 1.37 4.47 3.46
CA LEU A 41 2.63 3.74 3.38
C LEU A 41 2.92 3.25 1.94
N SER A 42 1.90 2.78 1.21
CA SER A 42 2.07 2.37 -0.19
C SER A 42 2.52 3.53 -1.07
N THR A 43 1.90 4.70 -0.90
CA THR A 43 2.24 5.92 -1.66
C THR A 43 3.67 6.36 -1.41
N VAL A 44 4.12 6.38 -0.15
CA VAL A 44 5.49 6.79 0.20
C VAL A 44 6.51 5.80 -0.38
N LEU A 45 6.26 4.49 -0.26
CA LEU A 45 7.17 3.47 -0.81
C LEU A 45 7.26 3.54 -2.34
N GLU A 46 6.14 3.79 -3.02
CA GLU A 46 6.10 3.94 -4.48
C GLU A 46 6.86 5.18 -4.93
N TYR A 47 6.66 6.31 -4.23
CA TYR A 47 7.39 7.55 -4.48
C TYR A 47 8.90 7.35 -4.32
N LEU A 48 9.36 6.79 -3.20
CA LEU A 48 10.79 6.57 -2.95
C LEU A 48 11.39 5.55 -3.93
N GLY A 49 10.64 4.49 -4.27
CA GLY A 49 11.08 3.51 -5.26
C GLY A 49 11.25 4.13 -6.65
N ALA A 50 10.32 4.99 -7.06
CA ALA A 50 10.42 5.73 -8.31
C ALA A 50 11.59 6.73 -8.27
N GLU A 51 11.81 7.41 -7.15
CA GLU A 51 12.94 8.34 -6.96
C GLU A 51 14.28 7.63 -7.15
N VAL A 52 14.48 6.47 -6.50
CA VAL A 52 15.73 5.71 -6.61
C VAL A 52 15.92 5.05 -7.98
N LEU A 53 14.85 4.65 -8.66
CA LEU A 53 14.94 3.95 -9.96
C LEU A 53 15.09 4.91 -11.15
N VAL A 54 14.44 6.07 -11.10
CA VAL A 54 14.30 6.97 -12.25
C VAL A 54 15.14 8.23 -12.09
N PHE A 55 15.27 8.74 -10.86
CA PHE A 55 15.94 10.02 -10.59
C PHE A 55 17.35 9.84 -10.01
N ARG A 56 17.84 8.60 -9.93
CA ARG A 56 19.21 8.26 -9.58
C ARG A 56 19.79 7.29 -10.60
#